data_AF-A0A366IG92-F1
#
_entry.id   AF-A0A366IG92-F1
#
_cell.length_a   1.000
_cell.length_b   1.000
_cell.length_c   1.000
_cell.angle_alpha   90.00
_cell.angle_beta   90.00
_cell.angle_gamma   90.00
#
_symmetry.space_group_name_H-M   'P 1'
#
loop_
_entity.id
_entity.type
_entity.pdbx_description
1 polymer ?
#
loop_
_entity_poly.entity_id
_entity_poly.type
_entity_poly.pdbx_seq_one_letter_code
_entity_poly.pdbx_strand_id
1 'polypeptide(L)'
;MKLKEYLNMETDYLISHLTLNESMGDVIDTIQYEGLYQRFYQDVTKGFHLLTYSNQCENQSVEIYLVTNELEVEDCKDIRKEQMQLQVQYNANILQLIIGFRLNNKRIKVPINFNLEDRHISFELSKLLKQNMISVQFVSWKDGLLYKQWSSEIPITEKIKSAIIDFVELFLHEYNLEDKMPAINFDDLMIKNKADYLIMSIERQDIENRKVSKYANMLNTLYPNVLITHNLSESMDIEIKGYENDTRELWQISEVRNFIRELNKGFSQWFYFLDKNSEILYDITMCICGKILAEKDKYRMNNLLLHDFINDQLKNLNEVCYYLNDIEKYDELKRNSFAYYEMFLQ
;
A
#
# COMPACT_ATOMS: atom_id res chain seq x y z
N MET A 1 -13.35 11.36 10.40
CA MET A 1 -11.91 11.61 10.11
C MET A 1 -11.75 13.05 9.66
N LYS A 2 -10.86 13.82 10.30
CA LYS A 2 -10.67 15.25 10.00
C LYS A 2 -9.80 15.45 8.75
N LEU A 3 -9.96 16.56 8.03
CA LEU A 3 -9.15 16.90 6.83
C LEU A 3 -7.64 16.77 7.09
N LYS A 4 -7.18 17.27 8.24
CA LYS A 4 -5.78 17.19 8.64
C LYS A 4 -5.32 15.75 8.89
N GLU A 5 -6.19 14.85 9.32
CA GLU A 5 -5.86 13.43 9.50
C GLU A 5 -5.76 12.75 8.13
N TYR A 6 -6.73 12.99 7.22
CA TYR A 6 -6.71 12.50 5.85
C TYR A 6 -5.42 12.91 5.11
N LEU A 7 -5.12 14.22 5.07
CA LEU A 7 -3.94 14.73 4.35
C LEU A 7 -2.60 14.34 5.00
N ASN A 8 -2.58 13.88 6.25
CA ASN A 8 -1.36 13.44 6.93
C ASN A 8 -1.21 11.92 7.00
N MET A 9 -2.02 11.15 6.26
CA MET A 9 -1.76 9.72 6.05
C MET A 9 -0.48 9.60 5.21
N GLU A 10 0.69 9.60 5.86
CA GLU A 10 1.99 9.49 5.19
C GLU A 10 2.13 8.11 4.56
N THR A 11 2.35 8.07 3.26
CA THR A 11 2.69 6.85 2.52
C THR A 11 4.06 7.07 1.90
N ASP A 12 5.13 6.64 2.58
CA ASP A 12 6.52 6.73 2.06
C ASP A 12 6.77 5.82 0.84
N TYR A 13 5.74 5.14 0.36
CA TYR A 13 5.75 4.17 -0.75
C TYR A 13 6.03 4.78 -2.13
N LEU A 14 5.45 5.93 -2.45
CA LEU A 14 5.60 6.52 -3.80
C LEU A 14 6.97 7.19 -4.00
N ILE A 15 7.65 7.57 -2.90
CA ILE A 15 8.96 8.26 -2.91
C ILE A 15 10.07 7.35 -3.45
N SER A 16 10.02 6.05 -3.16
CA SER A 16 11.12 5.13 -3.48
C SER A 16 11.01 4.43 -4.84
N HIS A 17 9.88 4.47 -5.56
CA HIS A 17 9.72 3.72 -6.83
C HIS A 17 9.29 4.53 -8.04
N LEU A 18 8.76 5.73 -7.85
CA LEU A 18 8.57 6.67 -8.96
C LEU A 18 9.71 7.66 -9.07
N THR A 19 10.77 7.48 -8.28
CA THR A 19 12.01 8.20 -8.48
C THR A 19 12.65 7.76 -9.78
N LEU A 20 12.52 8.63 -10.77
CA LEU A 20 13.32 8.62 -11.98
C LEU A 20 14.79 8.53 -11.56
N ASN A 21 15.35 7.32 -11.56
CA ASN A 21 16.78 7.14 -11.71
C ASN A 21 17.10 7.42 -13.18
N GLU A 22 16.93 8.69 -13.58
CA GLU A 22 17.36 9.17 -14.90
C GLU A 22 18.89 9.09 -14.95
N SER A 23 19.41 7.95 -15.40
CA SER A 23 20.71 7.90 -16.04
C SER A 23 20.57 8.53 -17.44
N MET A 24 20.57 9.86 -17.53
CA MET A 24 20.85 10.66 -18.74
C MET A 24 20.14 10.30 -20.07
N GLY A 25 19.02 9.58 -20.08
CA GLY A 25 18.34 9.16 -21.31
C GLY A 25 16.93 9.73 -21.45
N ASP A 26 16.56 10.11 -22.68
CA ASP A 26 15.20 10.52 -23.07
C ASP A 26 14.16 9.38 -23.01
N VAL A 27 14.47 8.23 -22.38
CA VAL A 27 13.69 6.98 -22.42
C VAL A 27 13.31 6.53 -21.01
N ILE A 28 12.02 6.25 -20.80
CA ILE A 28 11.46 5.76 -19.53
C ILE A 28 11.48 4.22 -19.51
N ASP A 29 12.05 3.58 -18.47
CA ASP A 29 12.27 2.12 -18.40
C ASP A 29 10.97 1.29 -18.41
N THR A 30 10.79 0.44 -19.43
CA THR A 30 9.60 -0.41 -19.59
C THR A 30 9.35 -1.41 -18.47
N ILE A 31 10.41 -1.91 -17.85
CA ILE A 31 10.34 -2.98 -16.83
C ILE A 31 9.96 -2.36 -15.49
N GLN A 32 10.55 -1.21 -15.15
CA GLN A 32 10.24 -0.50 -13.90
C GLN A 32 8.79 0.02 -13.87
N TYR A 33 8.20 0.31 -15.04
CA TYR A 33 6.88 0.94 -15.14
C TYR A 33 5.83 0.03 -15.79
N GLU A 34 5.98 -1.30 -15.78
CA GLU A 34 5.09 -2.23 -16.50
C GLU A 34 3.58 -1.99 -16.25
N GLY A 35 3.17 -1.68 -15.01
CA GLY A 35 1.77 -1.35 -14.68
C GLY A 35 1.26 -0.04 -15.33
N LEU A 36 2.16 0.92 -15.52
CA LEU A 36 1.94 2.16 -16.25
C LEU A 36 1.78 1.86 -17.75
N TYR A 37 2.68 1.04 -18.30
CA TYR A 37 2.69 0.59 -19.70
C TYR A 37 1.41 -0.19 -20.04
N GLN A 38 0.96 -1.09 -19.17
CA GLN A 38 -0.28 -1.85 -19.34
C GLN A 38 -1.53 -0.95 -19.34
N ARG A 39 -1.56 0.11 -18.51
CA ARG A 39 -2.67 1.09 -18.50
C ARG A 39 -2.67 2.00 -19.72
N PHE A 40 -1.50 2.43 -20.21
CA PHE A 40 -1.36 3.24 -21.43
C PHE A 40 -1.77 2.49 -22.70
N TYR A 41 -1.50 1.18 -22.76
CA TYR A 41 -1.80 0.36 -23.93
C TYR A 41 -3.31 0.19 -24.19
N GLN A 42 -4.15 0.33 -23.15
CA GLN A 42 -5.58 0.01 -23.23
C GLN A 42 -6.48 1.19 -23.64
N ASP A 43 -6.04 2.46 -23.50
CA ASP A 43 -6.91 3.62 -23.74
C ASP A 43 -6.13 4.85 -24.28
N VAL A 44 -5.81 4.84 -25.59
CA VAL A 44 -4.91 5.79 -26.29
C VAL A 44 -5.47 7.23 -26.40
N THR A 45 -6.74 7.45 -26.02
CA THR A 45 -7.49 8.70 -26.25
C THR A 45 -7.62 9.60 -25.01
N LYS A 46 -7.04 9.20 -23.87
CA LYS A 46 -7.13 9.95 -22.61
C LYS A 46 -5.74 10.30 -22.13
N GLY A 47 -5.54 11.55 -21.69
CA GLY A 47 -4.34 11.89 -20.95
C GLY A 47 -4.41 11.27 -19.56
N PHE A 48 -3.27 10.82 -19.06
CA PHE A 48 -3.15 10.20 -17.76
C PHE A 48 -2.34 11.10 -16.84
N HIS A 49 -2.30 10.75 -15.56
CA HIS A 49 -1.38 11.34 -14.63
C HIS A 49 -0.63 10.22 -13.93
N LEU A 50 0.64 10.50 -13.72
CA LEU A 50 1.49 9.75 -12.82
C LEU A 50 2.12 10.82 -11.95
N LEU A 51 1.84 10.78 -10.65
CA LEU A 51 2.51 11.65 -9.69
C LEU A 51 3.89 11.07 -9.44
N THR A 52 4.88 11.40 -10.27
CA THR A 52 6.25 10.89 -10.03
C THR A 52 7.02 11.78 -9.07
N TYR A 53 7.98 11.14 -8.44
CA TYR A 53 8.99 11.74 -7.60
C TYR A 53 10.24 11.93 -8.46
N SER A 54 10.93 13.05 -8.37
CA SER A 54 12.29 13.16 -8.91
C SER A 54 13.27 13.22 -7.75
N ASN A 55 14.18 12.25 -7.68
CA ASN A 55 15.22 12.17 -6.63
C ASN A 55 16.40 13.10 -6.93
N GLN A 56 16.42 13.74 -8.10
CA GLN A 56 17.58 14.49 -8.58
C GLN A 56 17.59 15.96 -8.16
N CYS A 57 16.53 16.45 -7.52
CA CYS A 57 16.48 17.79 -6.96
C CYS A 57 16.37 17.72 -5.44
N GLU A 58 17.18 18.49 -4.72
CA GLU A 58 17.04 18.71 -3.26
C GLU A 58 15.64 19.25 -2.87
N ASN A 59 14.81 19.62 -3.85
CA ASN A 59 13.41 20.02 -3.71
C ASN A 59 12.47 18.96 -4.31
N GLN A 60 11.66 18.33 -3.45
CA GLN A 60 10.54 17.47 -3.83
C GLN A 60 9.54 18.26 -4.70
N SER A 61 9.31 17.85 -5.95
CA SER A 61 8.32 18.47 -6.84
C SER A 61 7.33 17.42 -7.38
N VAL A 62 6.09 17.84 -7.62
CA VAL A 62 5.04 16.99 -8.19
C VAL A 62 5.12 17.07 -9.71
N GLU A 63 5.30 15.93 -10.36
CA GLU A 63 5.31 15.82 -11.82
C GLU A 63 4.05 15.12 -12.35
N ILE A 64 3.62 15.45 -13.56
CA ILE A 64 2.45 14.88 -14.25
C ILE A 64 2.83 14.52 -15.68
N TYR A 65 2.60 13.29 -16.10
CA TYR A 65 3.00 12.78 -17.42
C TYR A 65 1.82 12.71 -18.38
N LEU A 66 1.88 13.50 -19.46
CA LEU A 66 0.88 13.54 -20.52
C LEU A 66 1.37 12.79 -21.76
N VAL A 67 0.70 11.70 -22.11
CA VAL A 67 1.00 10.97 -23.35
C VAL A 67 0.41 11.69 -24.55
N THR A 68 1.25 11.93 -25.57
CA THR A 68 0.91 12.76 -26.73
C THR A 68 0.76 11.97 -28.03
N ASN A 69 0.48 10.66 -28.00
CA ASN A 69 0.48 9.83 -29.23
C ASN A 69 -0.48 10.30 -30.34
N GLU A 70 -1.56 11.01 -29.99
CA GLU A 70 -2.50 11.61 -30.95
C GLU A 70 -2.24 13.11 -31.22
N LEU A 71 -1.27 13.71 -30.54
CA LEU A 71 -0.84 15.08 -30.75
C LEU A 71 0.47 15.03 -31.54
N GLU A 72 0.57 15.77 -32.64
CA GLU A 72 1.85 15.83 -33.35
C GLU A 72 2.89 16.42 -32.40
N VAL A 73 3.89 15.61 -32.03
CA VAL A 73 4.84 15.89 -30.94
C VAL A 73 5.59 17.21 -31.17
N GLU A 74 5.81 17.58 -32.43
CA GLU A 74 6.41 18.85 -32.82
C GLU A 74 5.57 20.05 -32.38
N ASP A 75 4.25 19.94 -32.40
CA ASP A 75 3.34 21.01 -31.98
C ASP A 75 3.42 21.28 -30.47
N CYS A 76 3.72 20.25 -29.66
CA CYS A 76 3.74 20.38 -28.20
C CYS A 76 4.86 21.29 -27.69
N LYS A 77 5.93 21.47 -28.48
CA LYS A 77 7.06 22.37 -28.14
C LYS A 77 6.66 23.84 -28.11
N ASP A 78 5.58 24.20 -28.82
CA ASP A 78 5.07 25.57 -28.88
C ASP A 78 4.12 25.92 -27.73
N ILE A 79 3.78 24.96 -26.85
CA ILE A 79 2.92 25.20 -25.69
C ILE A 79 3.71 26.02 -24.66
N ARG A 80 3.37 27.30 -24.56
CA ARG A 80 3.94 28.19 -23.54
C ARG A 80 3.19 28.03 -22.22
N LYS A 81 3.88 28.33 -21.12
CA LYS A 81 3.35 28.31 -19.76
C LYS A 81 2.04 29.09 -19.61
N GLU A 82 1.91 30.23 -20.28
CA GLU A 82 0.72 31.08 -20.20
C GLU A 82 -0.51 30.48 -20.91
N GLN A 83 -0.29 29.49 -21.78
CA GLN A 83 -1.36 28.78 -22.49
C GLN A 83 -1.91 27.61 -21.69
N MET A 84 -1.26 27.23 -20.58
CA MET A 84 -1.69 26.16 -19.70
C MET A 84 -2.54 26.69 -18.53
N GLN A 85 -3.58 25.95 -18.19
CA GLN A 85 -4.51 26.27 -17.10
C GLN A 85 -4.82 25.01 -16.31
N LEU A 86 -4.90 25.13 -14.99
CA LEU A 86 -5.34 24.07 -14.11
C LEU A 86 -6.72 24.41 -13.56
N GLN A 87 -7.64 23.46 -13.63
CA GLN A 87 -8.99 23.57 -13.07
C GLN A 87 -9.24 22.39 -12.12
N VAL A 88 -10.11 22.57 -11.14
CA VAL A 88 -10.52 21.51 -10.21
C VAL A 88 -12.02 21.30 -10.40
N GLN A 89 -12.42 20.04 -10.47
CA GLN A 89 -13.81 19.61 -10.48
C GLN A 89 -14.00 18.51 -9.44
N TYR A 90 -15.21 18.35 -8.94
CA TYR A 90 -15.57 17.31 -8.00
C TYR A 90 -16.88 16.67 -8.44
N ASN A 91 -16.91 15.35 -8.42
CA ASN A 91 -18.09 14.56 -8.76
C ASN A 91 -18.14 13.32 -7.86
N ALA A 92 -19.03 13.34 -6.87
CA ALA A 92 -19.15 12.28 -5.86
C ALA A 92 -17.80 11.98 -5.22
N ASN A 93 -17.28 10.76 -5.27
CA ASN A 93 -15.98 10.40 -4.70
C ASN A 93 -14.77 10.77 -5.57
N ILE A 94 -14.94 11.44 -6.71
CA ILE A 94 -13.85 11.75 -7.64
C ILE A 94 -13.53 13.25 -7.62
N LEU A 95 -12.33 13.58 -7.15
CA LEU A 95 -11.71 14.89 -7.35
C LEU A 95 -10.95 14.87 -8.68
N GLN A 96 -11.23 15.80 -9.58
CA GLN A 96 -10.62 15.85 -10.90
C GLN A 96 -9.80 17.14 -11.07
N LEU A 97 -8.51 17.01 -11.36
CA LEU A 97 -7.69 18.10 -11.85
C LEU A 97 -7.73 18.10 -13.38
N ILE A 98 -7.99 19.24 -14.01
CA ILE A 98 -8.05 19.36 -15.46
C ILE A 98 -6.96 20.30 -15.92
N ILE A 99 -6.00 19.74 -16.65
CA ILE A 99 -4.97 20.51 -17.35
C ILE A 99 -5.53 20.90 -18.72
N GLY A 100 -5.83 22.19 -18.88
CA GLY A 100 -6.25 22.76 -20.15
C GLY A 100 -5.11 23.48 -20.84
N PHE A 101 -4.92 23.25 -22.14
CA PHE A 101 -3.96 24.02 -22.95
C PHE A 101 -4.47 24.22 -24.38
N ARG A 102 -3.80 25.09 -25.14
CA ARG A 102 -4.09 25.29 -26.57
C ARG A 102 -2.97 24.75 -27.43
N LEU A 103 -3.34 23.97 -28.45
CA LEU A 103 -2.45 23.43 -29.45
C LEU A 103 -3.07 23.67 -30.83
N ASN A 104 -2.39 24.37 -31.75
CA ASN A 104 -2.90 24.63 -33.10
C ASN A 104 -4.34 25.17 -33.13
N ASN A 105 -4.63 26.17 -32.28
CA ASN A 105 -5.96 26.76 -32.06
C ASN A 105 -7.04 25.82 -31.50
N LYS A 106 -6.73 24.55 -31.24
CA LYS A 106 -7.62 23.62 -30.52
C LYS A 106 -7.39 23.72 -29.03
N ARG A 107 -8.47 23.68 -28.25
CA ARG A 107 -8.41 23.61 -26.78
C ARG A 107 -8.42 22.14 -26.36
N ILE A 108 -7.35 21.73 -25.72
CA ILE A 108 -7.20 20.38 -25.16
C ILE A 108 -7.47 20.47 -23.65
N LYS A 109 -8.14 19.45 -23.11
CA LYS A 109 -8.37 19.29 -21.67
C LYS A 109 -7.99 17.86 -21.30
N VAL A 110 -7.09 17.73 -20.34
CA VAL A 110 -6.67 16.45 -19.80
C VAL A 110 -7.16 16.33 -18.36
N PRO A 111 -8.13 15.45 -18.09
CA PRO A 111 -8.58 15.17 -16.73
C PRO A 111 -7.63 14.21 -16.01
N ILE A 112 -7.46 14.44 -14.71
CA ILE A 112 -6.63 13.71 -13.78
C ILE A 112 -7.53 13.39 -12.59
N ASN A 113 -7.92 12.13 -12.47
CA ASN A 113 -8.94 11.69 -11.53
C ASN A 113 -8.31 11.13 -10.26
N PHE A 114 -8.67 11.71 -9.13
CA PHE A 114 -8.35 11.22 -7.79
C PHE A 114 -9.61 10.60 -7.17
N ASN A 115 -9.62 9.28 -6.98
CA ASN A 115 -10.67 8.60 -6.23
C ASN A 115 -10.44 8.79 -4.71
N LEU A 116 -11.24 9.62 -4.06
CA LEU A 116 -11.07 9.96 -2.65
C LEU A 116 -11.36 8.79 -1.68
N GLU A 117 -12.00 7.71 -2.15
CA GLU A 117 -12.12 6.45 -1.39
C GLU A 117 -10.78 5.68 -1.31
N ASP A 118 -9.89 5.92 -2.26
CA ASP A 118 -8.54 5.36 -2.23
C ASP A 118 -7.71 6.09 -1.16
N ARG A 119 -7.30 5.35 -0.14
CA ARG A 119 -6.54 5.92 0.98
C ARG A 119 -5.16 6.44 0.54
N HIS A 120 -4.58 5.91 -0.54
CA HIS A 120 -3.29 6.35 -1.06
C HIS A 120 -3.33 7.76 -1.66
N ILE A 121 -4.51 8.21 -2.11
CA ILE A 121 -4.69 9.51 -2.75
C ILE A 121 -4.60 10.68 -1.77
N SER A 122 -4.88 10.42 -0.50
CA SER A 122 -4.76 11.42 0.57
C SER A 122 -3.34 12.01 0.68
N PHE A 123 -2.32 11.17 0.46
CA PHE A 123 -0.93 11.56 0.42
C PHE A 123 -0.56 12.37 -0.83
N GLU A 124 -1.00 11.91 -2.01
CA GLU A 124 -0.77 12.62 -3.27
C GLU A 124 -1.34 14.04 -3.22
N LEU A 125 -2.54 14.20 -2.68
CA LEU A 125 -3.19 15.49 -2.50
C LEU A 125 -2.47 16.37 -1.49
N SER A 126 -1.96 15.82 -0.38
CA SER A 126 -1.24 16.61 0.61
C SER A 126 0.09 17.14 0.09
N LYS A 127 0.78 16.37 -0.74
CA LYS A 127 2.01 16.79 -1.42
C LYS A 127 1.69 17.86 -2.45
N LEU A 128 0.67 17.64 -3.28
CA LEU A 128 0.20 18.62 -4.25
C LEU A 128 -0.12 19.98 -3.58
N LEU A 129 -0.82 19.97 -2.44
CA LEU A 129 -1.17 21.19 -1.70
C LEU A 129 0.05 21.95 -1.15
N LYS A 130 1.18 21.28 -0.93
CA LYS A 130 2.45 21.90 -0.50
C LYS A 130 3.22 22.53 -1.65
N GLN A 131 2.92 22.19 -2.89
CA GLN A 131 3.61 22.71 -4.06
C GLN A 131 3.05 24.06 -4.52
N ASN A 132 3.92 24.88 -5.11
CA ASN A 132 3.53 26.10 -5.80
C ASN A 132 3.45 25.91 -7.32
N MET A 133 4.10 24.87 -7.83
CA MET A 133 4.20 24.53 -9.24
C MET A 133 4.03 23.03 -9.43
N ILE A 134 3.45 22.63 -10.55
CA ILE A 134 3.41 21.25 -11.04
C ILE A 134 4.26 21.19 -12.29
N SER A 135 5.19 20.24 -12.36
CA SER A 135 5.89 19.93 -13.60
C SER A 135 5.00 19.03 -14.46
N VAL A 136 4.84 19.36 -15.74
CA VAL A 136 4.04 18.61 -16.70
C VAL A 136 4.97 18.12 -17.80
N GLN A 137 5.20 16.82 -17.80
CA GLN A 137 6.06 16.11 -18.72
C GLN A 137 5.22 15.58 -19.89
N PHE A 138 5.54 15.99 -21.10
CA PHE A 138 4.92 15.47 -22.31
C PHE A 138 5.77 14.32 -22.85
N VAL A 139 5.15 13.17 -23.02
CA VAL A 139 5.82 11.94 -23.43
C VAL A 139 5.17 11.33 -24.65
N SER A 140 5.97 10.76 -25.55
CA SER A 140 5.48 10.02 -26.72
C SER A 140 5.81 8.54 -26.59
N TRP A 141 4.89 7.67 -26.97
CA TRP A 141 5.13 6.24 -27.06
C TRP A 141 5.56 5.88 -28.48
N LYS A 142 6.71 5.22 -28.61
CA LYS A 142 7.20 4.72 -29.90
C LYS A 142 7.97 3.42 -29.69
N ASP A 143 7.70 2.42 -30.53
CA ASP A 143 8.42 1.14 -30.52
C ASP A 143 8.46 0.44 -29.15
N GLY A 144 7.38 0.57 -28.37
CA GLY A 144 7.26 -0.02 -27.03
C GLY A 144 7.97 0.76 -25.93
N LEU A 145 8.50 1.95 -26.21
CA LEU A 145 9.21 2.82 -25.27
C LEU A 145 8.50 4.17 -25.13
N LEU A 146 8.52 4.74 -23.93
CA LEU A 146 8.10 6.11 -23.66
C LEU A 146 9.30 7.06 -23.75
N TYR A 147 9.15 8.12 -24.53
CA TYR A 147 10.16 9.15 -24.73
C TYR A 147 9.72 10.48 -24.13
N LYS A 148 10.59 11.10 -23.33
CA LYS A 148 10.38 12.46 -22.82
C LYS A 148 10.62 13.46 -23.95
N GLN A 149 9.63 14.29 -24.24
CA GLN A 149 9.67 15.21 -25.38
C GLN A 149 9.83 16.66 -24.95
N TRP A 150 9.04 17.07 -23.95
CA TRP A 150 8.95 18.45 -23.50
C TRP A 150 8.44 18.50 -22.06
N SER A 151 8.78 19.57 -21.34
CA SER A 151 8.30 19.81 -19.99
C SER A 151 7.80 21.25 -19.85
N SER A 152 6.72 21.46 -19.11
CA SER A 152 6.23 22.79 -18.76
C SER A 152 5.82 22.81 -17.29
N GLU A 153 5.66 24.00 -16.70
CA GLU A 153 5.24 24.12 -15.31
C GLU A 153 3.93 24.89 -15.19
N ILE A 154 3.00 24.38 -14.37
CA ILE A 154 1.73 25.06 -14.11
C ILE A 154 1.67 25.50 -12.64
N PRO A 155 1.33 26.77 -12.34
CA PRO A 155 1.20 27.23 -10.97
C PRO A 155 -0.02 26.64 -10.27
N ILE A 156 0.16 26.19 -9.03
CA ILE A 156 -0.93 25.84 -8.11
C ILE A 156 -1.29 27.07 -7.29
N THR A 157 -2.22 27.86 -7.82
CA THR A 157 -2.70 29.05 -7.11
C THR A 157 -3.42 28.69 -5.80
N GLU A 158 -3.45 29.60 -4.84
CA GLU A 158 -4.22 29.43 -3.59
C GLU A 158 -5.71 29.15 -3.85
N LYS A 159 -6.27 29.67 -4.94
CA LYS A 159 -7.65 29.35 -5.37
C LYS A 159 -7.82 27.86 -5.69
N ILE A 160 -6.82 27.24 -6.32
CA ILE A 160 -6.84 25.80 -6.64
C ILE A 160 -6.69 24.98 -5.37
N LYS A 161 -5.75 25.37 -4.48
CA LYS A 161 -5.56 24.69 -3.19
C LYS A 161 -6.83 24.72 -2.35
N SER A 162 -7.46 25.88 -2.24
CA SER A 162 -8.75 26.04 -1.53
C SER A 162 -9.83 25.14 -2.14
N ALA A 163 -9.97 25.12 -3.46
CA ALA A 163 -10.99 24.27 -4.11
C ALA A 163 -10.76 22.77 -3.84
N ILE A 164 -9.50 22.30 -3.86
CA ILE A 164 -9.17 20.92 -3.49
C ILE A 164 -9.57 20.64 -2.05
N ILE A 165 -9.21 21.53 -1.12
CA ILE A 165 -9.55 21.41 0.30
C ILE A 165 -11.07 21.35 0.50
N ASP A 166 -11.81 22.28 -0.08
CA ASP A 166 -13.27 22.36 0.04
C ASP A 166 -13.95 21.07 -0.45
N PHE A 167 -13.45 20.48 -1.55
CA PHE A 167 -13.99 19.23 -2.08
C PHE A 167 -13.63 18.00 -1.25
N VAL A 168 -12.43 17.95 -0.67
CA VAL A 168 -12.07 16.88 0.27
C VAL A 168 -12.91 16.99 1.54
N GLU A 169 -13.13 18.19 2.07
CA GLU A 169 -14.01 18.40 3.23
C GLU A 169 -15.46 17.98 2.93
N LEU A 170 -15.97 18.35 1.76
CA LEU A 170 -17.29 17.93 1.29
C LEU A 170 -17.40 16.41 1.23
N PHE A 171 -16.41 15.73 0.64
CA PHE A 171 -16.34 14.27 0.59
C PHE A 171 -16.36 13.66 2.00
N LEU A 172 -15.51 14.15 2.92
CA LEU A 172 -15.43 13.63 4.28
C LEU A 172 -16.74 13.79 5.05
N HIS A 173 -17.46 14.89 4.81
CA HIS A 173 -18.78 15.16 5.37
C HIS A 173 -19.86 14.24 4.77
N GLU A 174 -19.91 14.10 3.44
CA GLU A 174 -20.90 13.26 2.74
C GLU A 174 -20.71 11.76 3.03
N TYR A 175 -19.48 11.29 3.14
CA TYR A 175 -19.16 9.87 3.39
C TYR A 175 -19.21 9.47 4.87
N ASN A 176 -19.52 10.41 5.76
CA ASN A 176 -19.76 10.19 7.19
C ASN A 176 -18.73 9.23 7.82
N LEU A 177 -17.43 9.43 7.52
CA LEU A 177 -16.30 8.71 8.12
C LEU A 177 -16.10 9.04 9.62
N GLU A 178 -17.04 9.77 10.23
CA GLU A 178 -17.12 10.01 11.67
C GLU A 178 -18.03 9.00 12.39
N ASP A 179 -19.04 8.44 11.70
CA ASP A 179 -20.05 7.54 12.29
C ASP A 179 -19.79 6.05 12.08
N LYS A 180 -18.85 5.68 11.20
CA LYS A 180 -18.24 4.34 11.27
C LYS A 180 -17.26 4.37 12.43
N MET A 181 -17.75 4.02 13.63
CA MET A 181 -17.03 3.90 14.91
C MET A 181 -15.51 4.03 14.78
N PRO A 182 -14.84 4.92 15.54
CA PRO A 182 -13.42 4.74 15.78
C PRO A 182 -13.31 3.53 16.73
N ALA A 183 -13.37 2.32 16.18
CA ALA A 183 -12.44 1.31 16.66
C ALA A 183 -11.10 2.01 16.54
N ILE A 184 -10.48 2.32 17.69
CA ILE A 184 -9.14 2.91 17.85
C ILE A 184 -8.45 2.87 16.50
N ASN A 185 -8.26 4.03 15.84
CA ASN A 185 -7.60 4.03 14.53
C ASN A 185 -6.21 3.47 14.78
N PHE A 186 -6.09 2.16 14.56
CA PHE A 186 -4.97 1.36 15.01
C PHE A 186 -3.71 1.87 14.32
N ASP A 187 -3.90 2.30 13.07
CA ASP A 187 -2.92 3.01 12.27
C ASP A 187 -2.45 4.30 12.98
N ASP A 188 -3.36 5.18 13.41
CA ASP A 188 -2.99 6.41 14.15
C ASP A 188 -2.31 6.09 15.49
N LEU A 189 -2.74 5.04 16.19
CA LEU A 189 -2.14 4.63 17.46
C LEU A 189 -0.70 4.14 17.26
N MET A 190 -0.47 3.31 16.25
CA MET A 190 0.86 2.76 15.94
C MET A 190 1.80 3.85 15.40
N ILE A 191 1.31 4.71 14.50
CA ILE A 191 2.07 5.82 13.90
C ILE A 191 2.41 6.87 14.97
N LYS A 192 1.44 7.28 15.79
CA LYS A 192 1.66 8.31 16.82
C LYS A 192 2.61 7.86 17.92
N ASN A 193 2.59 6.58 18.28
CA ASN A 193 3.43 6.05 19.34
C ASN A 193 4.82 5.62 18.88
N LYS A 194 5.10 5.62 17.56
CA LYS A 194 6.33 5.05 16.98
C LYS A 194 6.62 3.67 17.57
N ALA A 195 5.59 2.84 17.65
CA ALA A 195 5.72 1.53 18.23
C ALA A 195 6.49 0.64 17.24
N ASP A 196 7.74 0.34 17.58
CA ASP A 196 8.61 -0.52 16.77
C ASP A 196 8.30 -2.01 16.93
N TYR A 197 7.37 -2.36 17.84
CA TYR A 197 6.94 -3.72 18.13
C TYR A 197 5.46 -3.77 18.52
N LEU A 198 4.74 -4.77 18.03
CA LEU A 198 3.31 -4.95 18.27
C LEU A 198 3.04 -6.29 18.99
N ILE A 199 2.40 -6.23 20.16
CA ILE A 199 1.88 -7.44 20.84
C ILE A 199 0.36 -7.46 20.72
N MET A 200 -0.17 -8.48 20.05
CA MET A 200 -1.59 -8.73 19.93
C MET A 200 -2.06 -9.69 21.03
N SER A 201 -2.74 -9.18 22.07
CA SER A 201 -3.32 -10.05 23.09
C SER A 201 -4.69 -10.62 22.68
N ILE A 202 -4.82 -11.94 22.66
CA ILE A 202 -6.05 -12.69 22.38
C ILE A 202 -6.56 -13.31 23.68
N GLU A 203 -7.71 -12.84 24.16
CA GLU A 203 -8.30 -13.33 25.40
C GLU A 203 -9.01 -14.67 25.20
N ARG A 204 -8.89 -15.58 26.17
CA ARG A 204 -9.61 -16.86 26.20
C ARG A 204 -11.11 -16.71 25.93
N GLN A 205 -11.73 -15.69 26.52
CA GLN A 205 -13.16 -15.42 26.31
C GLN A 205 -13.47 -15.15 24.82
N ASP A 206 -12.58 -14.47 24.10
CA ASP A 206 -12.79 -14.20 22.68
C ASP A 206 -12.57 -15.45 21.81
N ILE A 207 -11.67 -16.35 22.23
CA ILE A 207 -11.47 -17.67 21.61
C ILE A 207 -12.70 -18.56 21.78
N GLU A 208 -13.16 -18.72 23.03
CA GLU A 208 -14.32 -19.54 23.36
C GLU A 208 -15.61 -19.02 22.69
N ASN A 209 -15.75 -17.70 22.55
CA ASN A 209 -16.87 -17.05 21.85
C ASN A 209 -16.64 -16.87 20.34
N ARG A 210 -15.55 -17.39 19.77
CA ARG A 210 -15.22 -17.34 18.33
C ARG A 210 -15.23 -15.93 17.74
N LYS A 211 -14.73 -14.92 18.45
CA LYS A 211 -14.63 -13.54 17.95
C LYS A 211 -13.46 -13.34 16.97
N VAL A 212 -13.34 -14.19 15.97
CA VAL A 212 -12.22 -14.20 15.00
C VAL A 212 -12.16 -12.89 14.22
N SER A 213 -13.31 -12.36 13.80
CA SER A 213 -13.40 -11.14 12.99
C SER A 213 -12.77 -9.91 13.67
N LYS A 214 -12.82 -9.83 15.01
CA LYS A 214 -12.16 -8.76 15.77
C LYS A 214 -10.67 -8.69 15.46
N TYR A 215 -9.99 -9.84 15.46
CA TYR A 215 -8.54 -9.93 15.26
C TYR A 215 -8.16 -9.92 13.78
N ALA A 216 -8.94 -10.60 12.93
CA ALA A 216 -8.74 -10.54 11.48
C ALA A 216 -8.84 -9.10 10.96
N ASN A 217 -9.83 -8.32 11.44
CA ASN A 217 -9.97 -6.92 11.04
C ASN A 217 -8.77 -6.07 11.48
N MET A 218 -8.19 -6.35 12.65
CA MET A 218 -7.00 -5.64 13.15
C MET A 218 -5.75 -6.02 12.34
N LEU A 219 -5.54 -7.31 12.09
CA LEU A 219 -4.44 -7.81 11.26
C LEU A 219 -4.50 -7.25 9.83
N ASN A 220 -5.70 -7.17 9.27
CA ASN A 220 -5.92 -6.63 7.93
C ASN A 220 -5.74 -5.11 7.83
N THR A 221 -5.44 -4.40 8.93
CA THR A 221 -4.95 -3.01 8.83
C THR A 221 -3.43 -2.94 8.65
N LEU A 222 -2.69 -4.00 9.02
CA LEU A 222 -1.23 -4.04 8.90
C LEU A 222 -0.77 -4.04 7.44
N TYR A 223 -1.57 -4.60 6.54
CA TYR A 223 -1.38 -4.66 5.09
C TYR A 223 -2.71 -4.32 4.42
N PRO A 224 -2.77 -3.38 3.44
CA PRO A 224 -1.65 -2.84 2.66
C PRO A 224 -1.08 -1.50 3.16
N ASN A 225 -1.18 -1.14 4.45
CA ASN A 225 -0.61 0.12 4.95
C ASN A 225 0.93 0.08 4.96
N VAL A 226 1.59 0.69 3.97
CA VAL A 226 3.05 0.58 3.76
C VAL A 226 3.88 0.97 4.97
N LEU A 227 3.53 2.03 5.70
CA LEU A 227 4.32 2.46 6.86
C LEU A 227 4.24 1.41 7.98
N ILE A 228 3.04 0.91 8.26
CA ILE A 228 2.83 -0.13 9.27
C ILE A 228 3.46 -1.45 8.82
N THR A 229 3.27 -1.82 7.56
CA THR A 229 3.89 -3.01 6.95
C THR A 229 5.41 -2.93 7.06
N HIS A 230 6.02 -1.80 6.71
CA HIS A 230 7.47 -1.64 6.78
C HIS A 230 7.99 -1.70 8.23
N ASN A 231 7.34 -0.98 9.15
CA ASN A 231 7.79 -0.88 10.55
C ASN A 231 7.59 -2.17 11.35
N LEU A 232 6.60 -2.99 10.98
CA LEU A 232 6.27 -4.23 11.70
C LEU A 232 6.79 -5.50 11.04
N SER A 233 7.78 -5.39 10.13
CA SER A 233 8.50 -6.55 9.58
C SER A 233 9.19 -7.31 10.72
N GLU A 234 8.80 -8.55 10.96
CA GLU A 234 9.28 -9.41 12.07
C GLU A 234 9.20 -8.74 13.46
N SER A 235 8.30 -7.79 13.63
CA SER A 235 8.15 -7.01 14.87
C SER A 235 6.73 -7.13 15.44
N MET A 236 6.10 -8.29 15.25
CA MET A 236 4.79 -8.59 15.80
C MET A 236 4.82 -9.91 16.57
N ASP A 237 4.15 -9.94 17.71
CA ASP A 237 3.85 -11.16 18.47
C ASP A 237 2.34 -11.28 18.76
N ILE A 238 1.89 -12.49 19.08
CA ILE A 238 0.53 -12.77 19.53
C ILE A 238 0.60 -13.48 20.88
N GLU A 239 -0.10 -12.93 21.85
CA GLU A 239 -0.15 -13.46 23.21
C GLU A 239 -1.55 -14.00 23.48
N ILE A 240 -1.69 -15.31 23.73
CA ILE A 240 -2.98 -15.91 24.09
C ILE A 240 -3.11 -15.98 25.61
N LYS A 241 -4.11 -15.29 26.17
CA LYS A 241 -4.34 -15.14 27.61
C LYS A 241 -5.51 -15.98 28.13
N GLY A 242 -5.45 -16.34 29.41
CA GLY A 242 -6.54 -17.01 30.14
C GLY A 242 -6.47 -18.55 30.14
N TYR A 243 -5.41 -19.12 29.57
CA TYR A 243 -5.12 -20.56 29.58
C TYR A 243 -3.91 -20.93 30.47
N GLU A 244 -3.42 -20.03 31.32
CA GLU A 244 -2.20 -20.20 32.11
C GLU A 244 -2.30 -21.35 33.14
N ASN A 245 -3.52 -21.77 33.49
CA ASN A 245 -3.79 -22.91 34.38
C ASN A 245 -4.11 -24.21 33.63
N ASP A 246 -4.15 -24.19 32.29
CA ASP A 246 -4.30 -25.39 31.47
C ASP A 246 -2.94 -26.09 31.37
N THR A 247 -2.88 -27.40 31.63
CA THR A 247 -1.60 -28.13 31.59
C THR A 247 -1.20 -28.52 30.17
N ARG A 248 -2.04 -28.22 29.18
CA ARG A 248 -1.80 -28.49 27.76
C ARG A 248 -1.15 -27.28 27.09
N GLU A 249 -0.32 -27.53 26.08
CA GLU A 249 0.19 -26.48 25.22
C GLU A 249 -0.95 -25.82 24.42
N LEU A 250 -0.82 -24.55 24.05
CA LEU A 250 -1.86 -23.80 23.33
C LEU A 250 -2.36 -24.53 22.08
N TRP A 251 -1.44 -25.10 21.30
CA TRP A 251 -1.75 -25.86 20.08
C TRP A 251 -2.36 -27.24 20.33
N GLN A 252 -2.47 -27.69 21.58
CA GLN A 252 -3.19 -28.90 21.99
C GLN A 252 -4.65 -28.60 22.35
N ILE A 253 -4.99 -27.35 22.63
CA ILE A 253 -6.31 -26.92 23.06
C ILE A 253 -7.23 -26.75 21.83
N SER A 254 -8.32 -27.52 21.76
CA SER A 254 -9.14 -27.63 20.54
C SER A 254 -9.74 -26.31 20.04
N GLU A 255 -10.20 -25.49 20.95
CA GLU A 255 -10.81 -24.19 20.72
C GLU A 255 -9.77 -23.17 20.24
N VAL A 256 -8.55 -23.19 20.80
CA VAL A 256 -7.41 -22.39 20.33
C VAL A 256 -7.06 -22.79 18.89
N ARG A 257 -6.91 -24.08 18.61
CA ARG A 257 -6.60 -24.58 17.25
C ARG A 257 -7.64 -24.15 16.23
N ASN A 258 -8.92 -24.28 16.56
CA ASN A 258 -10.01 -23.89 15.67
C ASN A 258 -10.01 -22.38 15.43
N PHE A 259 -9.77 -21.59 16.48
CA PHE A 259 -9.68 -20.15 16.37
C PHE A 259 -8.53 -19.71 15.46
N ILE A 260 -7.32 -20.24 15.67
CA ILE A 260 -6.14 -19.91 14.85
C ILE A 260 -6.32 -20.33 13.39
N ARG A 261 -6.96 -21.47 13.11
CA ARG A 261 -7.27 -21.89 11.73
C ARG A 261 -8.22 -20.93 11.03
N GLU A 262 -9.26 -20.46 11.72
CA GLU A 262 -10.17 -19.46 11.15
C GLU A 262 -9.49 -18.09 10.99
N LEU A 263 -8.63 -17.70 11.94
CA LEU A 263 -7.84 -16.48 11.84
C LEU A 263 -6.90 -16.51 10.64
N ASN A 264 -6.21 -17.64 10.41
CA ASN A 264 -5.31 -17.85 9.26
C ASN A 264 -6.03 -17.77 7.91
N LYS A 265 -7.33 -18.05 7.84
CA LYS A 265 -8.11 -17.83 6.60
C LYS A 265 -8.34 -16.34 6.31
N GLY A 266 -8.34 -15.51 7.35
CA GLY A 266 -8.56 -14.07 7.26
C GLY A 266 -7.29 -13.24 7.16
N PHE A 267 -6.13 -13.81 7.50
CA PHE A 267 -4.82 -13.18 7.43
C PHE A 267 -3.73 -14.25 7.28
N SER A 268 -2.81 -14.06 6.34
CA SER A 268 -1.88 -15.12 5.93
C SER A 268 -0.47 -14.61 5.66
N GLN A 269 -0.12 -13.43 6.16
CA GLN A 269 1.19 -12.78 6.01
C GLN A 269 2.11 -13.04 7.23
N TRP A 270 1.99 -14.19 7.90
CA TRP A 270 2.70 -14.47 9.16
C TRP A 270 4.22 -14.42 9.02
N PHE A 271 4.76 -14.93 7.91
CA PHE A 271 6.22 -14.92 7.68
C PHE A 271 6.78 -13.50 7.56
N TYR A 272 5.96 -12.54 7.15
CA TYR A 272 6.40 -11.15 7.05
C TYR A 272 6.34 -10.46 8.42
N PHE A 273 5.23 -10.60 9.16
CA PHE A 273 5.00 -9.80 10.37
C PHE A 273 5.53 -10.42 11.67
N LEU A 274 5.47 -11.74 11.83
CA LEU A 274 5.78 -12.35 13.12
C LEU A 274 7.28 -12.35 13.42
N ASP A 275 7.61 -12.01 14.67
CA ASP A 275 8.95 -12.09 15.23
C ASP A 275 9.44 -13.54 15.25
N LYS A 276 10.58 -13.78 14.59
CA LYS A 276 11.21 -15.12 14.53
C LYS A 276 11.97 -15.48 15.80
N ASN A 277 12.03 -14.60 16.79
CA ASN A 277 12.54 -14.93 18.12
C ASN A 277 11.45 -15.41 19.08
N SER A 278 10.17 -15.39 18.66
CA SER A 278 9.02 -15.83 19.45
C SER A 278 8.55 -17.24 19.07
N GLU A 279 7.94 -17.95 20.02
CA GLU A 279 7.37 -19.30 19.82
C GLU A 279 6.04 -19.27 19.06
N ILE A 280 5.45 -18.09 18.85
CA ILE A 280 4.10 -17.97 18.30
C ILE A 280 3.94 -18.54 16.89
N LEU A 281 4.97 -18.43 16.03
CA LEU A 281 4.91 -18.97 14.68
C LEU A 281 4.87 -20.51 14.73
N TYR A 282 5.57 -21.13 15.68
CA TYR A 282 5.50 -22.56 15.94
C TYR A 282 4.10 -22.95 16.43
N ASP A 283 3.51 -22.21 17.37
CA ASP A 283 2.16 -22.47 17.87
C ASP A 283 1.09 -22.37 16.78
N ILE A 284 1.18 -21.36 15.92
CA ILE A 284 0.30 -21.19 14.75
C ILE A 284 0.46 -22.39 13.81
N THR A 285 1.71 -22.77 13.51
CA THR A 285 2.02 -23.89 12.64
C THR A 285 1.47 -25.19 13.21
N MET A 286 1.61 -25.45 14.51
CA MET A 286 1.10 -26.65 15.18
C MET A 286 -0.43 -26.66 15.29
N CYS A 287 -1.08 -25.51 15.45
CA CYS A 287 -2.53 -25.37 15.38
C CYS A 287 -3.06 -25.79 14.00
N ILE A 288 -2.41 -25.34 12.94
CA ILE A 288 -2.83 -25.58 11.55
C ILE A 288 -2.45 -27.01 11.12
N CYS A 289 -1.18 -27.35 11.25
CA CYS A 289 -0.55 -28.53 10.63
C CYS A 289 -0.38 -29.72 11.58
N GLY A 290 -0.46 -29.52 12.91
CA GLY A 290 -0.32 -30.61 13.86
C GLY A 290 -1.45 -31.63 13.77
N LYS A 291 -1.13 -32.92 13.92
CA LYS A 291 -2.10 -34.03 13.97
C LYS A 291 -2.06 -34.69 15.34
N ILE A 292 -3.25 -34.84 15.95
CA ILE A 292 -3.45 -35.63 17.18
C ILE A 292 -3.30 -37.11 16.80
N LEU A 293 -2.43 -37.84 17.49
CA LEU A 293 -2.34 -39.29 17.35
C LEU A 293 -3.28 -39.98 18.34
N ALA A 294 -3.68 -41.22 18.03
CA ALA A 294 -4.60 -41.99 18.88
C ALA A 294 -4.00 -42.36 20.26
N GLU A 295 -2.66 -42.33 20.37
CA GLU A 295 -1.96 -42.39 21.64
C GLU A 295 -2.06 -41.03 22.32
N LYS A 296 -2.60 -40.98 23.54
CA LYS A 296 -2.69 -39.75 24.35
C LYS A 296 -1.34 -39.04 24.35
N ASP A 297 -1.38 -37.73 24.11
CA ASP A 297 -0.27 -36.79 24.25
C ASP A 297 0.85 -36.91 23.20
N LYS A 298 0.69 -37.73 22.16
CA LYS A 298 1.59 -37.70 21.00
C LYS A 298 1.02 -36.86 19.86
N TYR A 299 1.80 -35.87 19.46
CA TYR A 299 1.50 -35.02 18.32
C TYR A 299 2.56 -35.21 17.25
N ARG A 300 2.12 -35.14 16.00
CA ARG A 300 3.02 -35.19 14.86
C ARG A 300 2.65 -34.12 13.85
N MET A 301 3.67 -33.47 13.29
CA MET A 301 3.49 -32.57 12.18
C MET A 301 2.93 -33.31 10.97
N ASN A 302 1.86 -32.79 10.35
CA ASN A 302 1.42 -33.26 9.05
C ASN A 302 2.27 -32.57 7.97
N ASN A 303 3.25 -33.28 7.42
CA ASN A 303 4.18 -32.73 6.44
C ASN A 303 3.52 -32.17 5.18
N LEU A 304 2.36 -32.70 4.76
CA LEU A 304 1.63 -32.15 3.61
C LEU A 304 1.03 -30.79 3.95
N LEU A 305 0.36 -30.68 5.10
CA LEU A 305 -0.20 -29.40 5.55
C LEU A 305 0.90 -28.38 5.85
N LEU A 306 2.04 -28.82 6.39
CA LEU A 306 3.19 -27.96 6.62
C LEU A 306 3.76 -27.43 5.30
N HIS A 307 3.93 -28.29 4.31
CA HIS A 307 4.39 -27.89 2.98
C HIS A 307 3.45 -26.86 2.35
N ASP A 308 2.14 -27.09 2.40
CA ASP A 308 1.13 -26.17 1.86
C ASP A 308 1.14 -24.84 2.62
N PHE A 309 1.19 -24.88 3.96
CA PHE A 309 1.30 -23.69 4.80
C PHE A 309 2.55 -22.88 4.46
N ILE A 310 3.73 -23.50 4.40
CA ILE A 310 4.98 -22.81 4.05
C ILE A 310 4.88 -22.17 2.67
N ASN A 311 4.35 -22.87 1.67
CA ASN A 311 4.21 -22.31 0.31
C ASN A 311 3.24 -21.13 0.26
N ASP A 312 2.11 -21.22 0.96
CA ASP A 312 1.17 -20.10 1.08
C ASP A 312 1.82 -18.91 1.77
N GLN A 313 2.56 -19.15 2.85
CA GLN A 313 3.29 -18.10 3.56
C GLN A 313 4.38 -17.46 2.69
N LEU A 314 5.14 -18.25 1.92
CA LEU A 314 6.16 -17.73 1.01
C LEU A 314 5.54 -16.95 -0.16
N LYS A 315 4.38 -17.37 -0.66
CA LYS A 315 3.63 -16.62 -1.67
C LYS A 315 3.19 -15.26 -1.12
N ASN A 316 2.60 -15.23 0.07
CA ASN A 316 2.14 -14.00 0.69
C ASN A 316 3.33 -13.10 1.10
N LEU A 317 4.42 -13.70 1.57
CA LEU A 317 5.67 -12.99 1.82
C LEU A 317 6.17 -12.30 0.53
N ASN A 318 6.21 -13.04 -0.58
CA ASN A 318 6.58 -12.47 -1.88
C ASN A 318 5.62 -11.36 -2.32
N GLU A 319 4.31 -11.52 -2.10
CA GLU A 319 3.31 -10.49 -2.39
C GLU A 319 3.55 -9.22 -1.57
N VAL A 320 3.82 -9.35 -0.27
CA VAL A 320 4.11 -8.19 0.59
C VAL A 320 5.43 -7.54 0.21
N CYS A 321 6.51 -8.32 0.02
CA CYS A 321 7.81 -7.78 -0.40
C CYS A 321 7.74 -7.13 -1.78
N TYR A 322 6.99 -7.71 -2.73
CA TYR A 322 6.73 -7.09 -4.03
C TYR A 322 5.89 -5.82 -3.88
N TYR A 323 4.87 -5.84 -3.02
CA TYR A 323 4.07 -4.67 -2.69
C TYR A 323 4.90 -3.56 -2.03
N LEU A 324 6.01 -3.87 -1.37
CA LEU A 324 6.96 -2.90 -0.83
C LEU A 324 8.15 -2.64 -1.76
N ASN A 325 8.23 -3.36 -2.89
CA ASN A 325 9.39 -3.47 -3.80
C ASN A 325 10.73 -3.68 -3.07
N ASP A 326 10.70 -4.46 -1.99
CA ASP A 326 11.88 -4.82 -1.23
C ASP A 326 12.18 -6.30 -1.48
N ILE A 327 12.71 -6.57 -2.68
CA ILE A 327 13.00 -7.94 -3.14
C ILE A 327 14.14 -8.54 -2.33
N GLU A 328 15.12 -7.74 -1.89
CA GLU A 328 16.21 -8.21 -1.03
C GLU A 328 15.66 -8.70 0.32
N LYS A 329 14.64 -8.02 0.85
CA LYS A 329 13.96 -8.41 2.08
C LYS A 329 13.16 -9.70 1.95
N TYR A 330 12.66 -10.05 0.76
CA TYR A 330 12.08 -11.39 0.55
C TYR A 330 13.09 -12.49 0.88
N ASP A 331 14.31 -12.39 0.34
CA ASP A 331 15.35 -13.40 0.56
C ASP A 331 15.82 -13.42 2.03
N GLU A 332 15.90 -12.26 2.68
CA GLU A 332 16.17 -12.17 4.12
C GLU A 332 15.09 -12.86 4.97
N LEU A 333 13.84 -12.44 4.83
CA LEU A 333 12.71 -12.96 5.63
C LEU A 333 12.45 -14.44 5.35
N LYS A 334 12.69 -14.89 4.12
CA LYS A 334 12.65 -16.30 3.76
C LYS A 334 13.74 -17.09 4.48
N ARG A 335 14.99 -16.60 4.52
CA ARG A 335 16.07 -17.25 5.28
C ARG A 335 15.74 -17.29 6.78
N ASN A 336 15.25 -16.19 7.35
CA ASN A 336 14.86 -16.13 8.75
C ASN A 336 13.74 -17.12 9.06
N SER A 337 12.74 -17.24 8.18
CA SER A 337 11.65 -18.21 8.32
C SER A 337 12.14 -19.66 8.26
N PHE A 338 13.12 -19.99 7.41
CA PHE A 338 13.69 -21.34 7.39
C PHE A 338 14.57 -21.62 8.61
N ALA A 339 15.43 -20.68 8.99
CA ALA A 339 16.26 -20.78 10.20
C ALA A 339 15.40 -21.00 11.45
N TYR A 340 14.26 -20.32 11.54
CA TYR A 340 13.26 -20.54 12.59
C TYR A 340 12.84 -22.01 12.68
N TYR A 341 12.38 -22.61 11.58
CA TYR A 341 11.96 -24.01 11.60
C TYR A 341 13.10 -24.99 11.83
N GLU A 342 14.33 -24.67 11.41
CA GLU A 342 15.51 -25.48 11.73
C GLU A 342 15.81 -25.51 13.24
N MET A 343 15.47 -24.45 13.98
CA MET A 343 15.62 -24.41 15.44
C MET A 343 14.52 -25.19 16.18
N PHE A 344 13.27 -25.13 15.69
CA PHE A 344 12.11 -25.68 16.38
C PHE A 344 11.67 -27.08 15.92
N LEU A 345 12.15 -27.59 14.78
CA LEU A 345 11.75 -28.91 14.23
C LEU A 345 12.88 -29.97 14.26
N GLN A 346 13.94 -29.74 15.03
CA GLN A 346 14.89 -30.79 15.43
C GLN A 346 14.25 -31.72 16.47
#